data_AF-A0A521WTM6-F1
#
_entry.id   AF-A0A521WTM6-F1
#
_cell.length_a   1.000
_cell.length_b   1.000
_cell.length_c   1.000
_cell.angle_alpha   90.00
_cell.angle_beta   90.00
_cell.angle_gamma   90.00
#
_symmetry.space_group_name_H-M   'P 1'
#
loop_
_entity.id
_entity.type
_entity.pdbx_description
1 polymer ?
#
loop_
_entity_poly.entity_id
_entity_poly.type
_entity_poly.pdbx_seq_one_letter_code
_entity_poly.pdbx_strand_id
1 'polypeptide(L)'
;MKAIIYQHFMGIVFSLEKGGSFSLRNADKSKTILEGITDVSVYIIEKDIADVRGVTTDGINSRWGEAKRSTKDKACWIGSDFKICAW
;
A
#
# COMPACT_ATOMS: atom_id res chain seq x y z
N MET A 1 -3.68 11.61 -8.67
CA MET A 1 -4.61 11.55 -7.52
C MET A 1 -3.75 11.39 -6.27
N LYS A 2 -3.97 12.12 -5.17
CA LYS A 2 -3.15 11.94 -3.95
C LYS A 2 -3.74 10.86 -3.04
N ALA A 3 -3.25 9.63 -3.14
CA ALA A 3 -3.69 8.53 -2.28
C ALA A 3 -2.87 8.49 -0.99
N ILE A 4 -3.53 8.53 0.17
CA ILE A 4 -2.88 8.33 1.47
C ILE A 4 -3.57 7.18 2.19
N ILE A 5 -2.81 6.12 2.49
CA ILE A 5 -3.31 4.95 3.21
C ILE A 5 -2.64 4.90 4.57
N TYR A 6 -3.47 4.85 5.62
CA TYR A 6 -3.04 4.70 7.01
C TYR A 6 -3.64 3.42 7.58
N GLN A 7 -2.80 2.54 8.11
CA GLN A 7 -3.26 1.33 8.79
C GLN A 7 -4.02 1.61 10.11
N HIS A 8 -4.03 2.84 10.63
CA HIS A 8 -4.74 3.17 11.88
C HIS A 8 -6.28 3.16 11.78
N PHE A 9 -6.85 2.93 10.59
CA PHE A 9 -8.28 2.67 10.47
C PHE A 9 -8.59 1.24 10.94
N MET A 10 -9.32 1.11 12.06
CA MET A 10 -9.90 -0.15 12.52
C MET A 10 -10.64 -0.82 11.35
N GLY A 11 -10.04 -1.83 10.73
CA GLY A 11 -10.58 -2.47 9.53
C GLY A 11 -9.59 -2.63 8.38
N ILE A 12 -8.32 -2.21 8.49
CA ILE A 12 -7.29 -2.58 7.52
C ILE A 12 -6.47 -3.76 8.05
N VAL A 13 -6.36 -4.81 7.25
CA VAL A 13 -5.51 -5.97 7.51
C VAL A 13 -4.15 -5.75 6.84
N PHE A 14 -3.10 -5.83 7.65
CA PHE A 14 -1.71 -5.89 7.20
C PHE A 14 -1.28 -7.35 7.05
N SER A 15 -0.75 -7.71 5.89
CA SER A 15 -0.21 -9.05 5.63
C SER A 15 1.27 -8.93 5.28
N LEU A 16 2.15 -9.41 6.17
CA LEU A 16 3.60 -9.41 5.96
C LEU A 16 3.99 -10.46 4.91
N GLU A 17 4.86 -10.08 4.00
CA GLU A 17 5.43 -10.94 2.96
C GLU A 17 6.96 -11.02 3.10
N LYS A 18 7.59 -11.81 2.22
CA LYS A 18 9.04 -12.03 2.26
C LYS A 18 9.81 -10.71 2.03
N GLY A 19 10.92 -10.56 2.74
CA GLY A 19 11.83 -9.42 2.56
C GLY A 19 11.29 -8.10 3.12
N GLY A 20 10.21 -8.14 3.92
CA GLY A 20 9.58 -6.94 4.47
C GLY A 20 8.57 -6.27 3.53
N SER A 21 8.32 -6.87 2.36
CA SER A 21 7.16 -6.54 1.52
C SER A 21 5.87 -6.83 2.27
N PHE A 22 4.77 -6.20 1.85
CA PHE A 22 3.48 -6.41 2.51
C PHE A 22 2.31 -6.02 1.61
N SER A 23 1.12 -6.47 2.01
CA SER A 23 -0.14 -6.05 1.42
C SER A 23 -1.11 -5.52 2.47
N LEU A 24 -1.97 -4.60 2.04
CA LEU A 24 -3.03 -3.97 2.81
C LEU A 24 -4.36 -4.24 2.11
N ARG A 25 -5.36 -4.61 2.89
CA ARG A 25 -6.74 -4.78 2.41
C ARG A 25 -7.74 -4.43 3.50
N ASN A 26 -8.98 -4.21 3.13
CA ASN A 26 -10.03 -4.11 4.14
C ASN A 26 -10.30 -5.49 4.77
N ALA A 27 -10.48 -5.53 6.09
CA ALA A 27 -10.87 -6.72 6.84
C ALA A 27 -12.26 -7.20 6.42
N ASP A 28 -13.15 -6.24 6.14
CA ASP A 28 -14.43 -6.48 5.50
C ASP A 28 -14.22 -6.52 3.99
N LYS A 29 -14.28 -7.72 3.41
CA LYS A 29 -14.07 -7.94 1.96
C LYS A 29 -15.09 -7.23 1.06
N SER A 30 -16.20 -6.74 1.62
CA SER A 30 -17.18 -5.93 0.87
C SER A 30 -16.78 -4.45 0.76
N LYS A 31 -15.74 -4.03 1.49
CA LYS A 31 -15.25 -2.65 1.51
C LYS A 31 -13.91 -2.52 0.82
N THR A 32 -13.69 -1.34 0.25
CA THR A 32 -12.43 -0.96 -0.37
C THR A 32 -11.50 -0.29 0.67
N ILE A 33 -10.19 -0.24 0.37
CA ILE A 33 -9.21 0.50 1.19
C ILE A 33 -9.17 1.99 0.80
N LEU A 34 -9.42 2.28 -0.46
CA LEU A 34 -9.66 3.60 -1.03
C LEU A 34 -10.81 3.48 -2.04
N GLU A 35 -11.38 4.60 -2.49
CA GLU A 35 -12.40 4.57 -3.55
C GLU A 35 -11.90 3.76 -4.76
N GLY A 36 -12.63 2.69 -5.11
CA GLY A 36 -12.31 1.82 -6.23
C GLY A 36 -11.11 0.87 -6.06
N ILE A 37 -10.43 0.83 -4.90
CA ILE A 37 -9.23 0.01 -4.66
C ILE A 37 -9.46 -1.00 -3.53
N THR A 38 -9.35 -2.30 -3.80
CA THR A 38 -9.57 -3.37 -2.81
C THR A 38 -8.32 -3.72 -2.03
N ASP A 39 -7.17 -3.74 -2.71
CA ASP A 39 -5.89 -4.18 -2.17
C ASP A 39 -4.78 -3.24 -2.62
N VAL A 40 -3.79 -3.05 -1.75
CA VAL A 40 -2.55 -2.36 -2.07
C VAL A 40 -1.38 -3.20 -1.61
N SER A 41 -0.43 -3.43 -2.52
CA SER A 41 0.79 -4.18 -2.24
C SER A 41 2.01 -3.29 -2.38
N VAL A 42 2.94 -3.44 -1.43
CA VAL A 42 4.23 -2.76 -1.41
C VAL A 42 5.32 -3.84 -1.50
N TYR A 43 5.92 -3.95 -2.68
CA TYR A 43 6.96 -4.93 -2.98
C TYR A 43 8.33 -4.28 -2.88
N ILE A 44 9.10 -4.62 -1.85
CA ILE A 44 10.47 -4.12 -1.68
C ILE A 44 11.36 -4.77 -2.74
N ILE A 45 11.88 -3.95 -3.66
CA ILE A 45 12.73 -4.40 -4.76
C ILE A 45 14.21 -4.16 -4.47
N GLU A 46 14.53 -3.15 -3.68
CA GLU A 46 15.88 -2.83 -3.22
C GLU A 46 15.83 -2.18 -1.83
N LYS A 47 17.00 -1.93 -1.23
CA LYS A 47 17.07 -1.24 0.06
C LYS A 47 16.38 0.11 -0.02
N ASP A 48 15.34 0.28 0.80
CA ASP A 48 14.52 1.50 0.90
C ASP A 48 13.77 1.89 -0.39
N ILE A 49 13.60 0.96 -1.33
CA ILE A 49 12.87 1.16 -2.59
C ILE A 49 11.84 0.04 -2.78
N ALA A 50 10.60 0.41 -3.10
CA ALA A 50 9.51 -0.54 -3.36
C ALA A 50 8.74 -0.20 -4.63
N ASP A 51 8.22 -1.22 -5.31
CA ASP A 51 7.19 -1.09 -6.34
C ASP A 51 5.81 -1.22 -5.69
N VAL A 52 4.93 -0.25 -5.95
CA VAL A 52 3.59 -0.22 -5.37
C VAL A 52 2.54 -0.53 -6.41
N ARG A 53 1.58 -1.37 -6.03
CA ARG A 53 0.47 -1.78 -6.88
C ARG A 53 -0.84 -1.67 -6.13
N GLY A 54 -1.90 -1.35 -6.85
CA GLY A 54 -3.28 -1.37 -6.36
C GLY A 54 -4.14 -2.27 -7.21
N VAL A 55 -5.03 -3.03 -6.57
CA VAL A 55 -6.05 -3.82 -7.24
C VAL A 55 -7.37 -3.05 -7.18
N THR A 56 -8.01 -2.87 -8.33
CA THR A 56 -9.31 -2.20 -8.40
C THR A 56 -10.46 -3.15 -8.06
N THR A 57 -11.66 -2.61 -7.84
CA THR A 57 -12.89 -3.42 -7.67
C THR A 57 -13.20 -4.33 -8.85
N ASP A 58 -12.71 -4.00 -10.04
CA ASP A 58 -12.85 -4.82 -11.25
C ASP A 58 -11.76 -5.90 -11.37
N GLY A 59 -10.89 -6.03 -10.36
CA GLY A 59 -9.78 -6.99 -10.33
C GLY A 59 -8.56 -6.55 -11.14
N ILE A 60 -8.53 -5.33 -11.68
CA ILE A 60 -7.40 -4.81 -12.45
C ILE A 60 -6.24 -4.51 -11.49
N ASN A 61 -5.10 -5.18 -11.70
CA ASN A 61 -3.87 -4.96 -10.95
C ASN A 61 -3.03 -3.87 -11.64
N SER A 62 -3.09 -2.66 -11.10
CA SER A 62 -2.43 -1.48 -11.67
C SER A 62 -1.16 -1.16 -10.91
N ARG A 63 -0.05 -1.01 -11.66
CA ARG A 63 1.21 -0.50 -11.12
C ARG A 63 1.08 1.00 -10.86
N TRP A 64 1.22 1.41 -9.60
CA TRP A 64 1.23 2.83 -9.21
C TRP A 64 2.63 3.43 -9.35
N GLY A 65 3.66 2.60 -9.17
CA GLY A 65 5.05 2.95 -9.45
C GLY A 65 5.96 2.81 -8.23
N GLU A 66 7.17 3.34 -8.37
CA GLU A 66 8.18 3.27 -7.32
C GLU A 66 7.83 4.18 -6.14
N ALA A 67 8.11 3.69 -4.93
CA ALA A 67 8.05 4.45 -3.70
C ALA A 67 9.35 4.29 -2.91
N LYS A 68 9.80 5.39 -2.30
CA LYS A 68 10.98 5.41 -1.42
C LYS A 68 10.55 5.37 0.03
N ARG A 69 11.25 4.58 0.85
CA ARG A 69 11.00 4.55 2.29
C ARG A 69 11.34 5.92 2.88
N SER A 70 10.42 6.50 3.64
CA SER A 70 10.62 7.82 4.23
C SER A 70 11.76 7.80 5.27
N THR A 71 12.52 8.89 5.33
CA THR A 71 13.60 9.07 6.31
C THR A 71 13.11 9.60 7.65
N LYS A 72 11.93 10.22 7.68
CA LYS A 72 11.30 10.80 8.89
C LYS A 72 10.48 9.78 9.66
N ASP A 73 9.75 8.96 8.93
CA ASP A 73 8.92 7.87 9.44
C ASP A 73 9.14 6.63 8.57
N LYS A 74 9.70 5.57 9.16
CA LYS A 74 10.09 4.34 8.47
C LYS A 74 8.90 3.41 8.19
N ALA A 75 7.74 3.68 8.76
CA ALA A 75 6.47 3.02 8.42
C ALA A 75 5.93 3.49 7.06
N CYS A 76 6.40 4.63 6.55
CA CYS A 76 5.86 5.26 5.35
C CYS A 76 6.71 5.05 4.08
N TRP A 77 6.02 4.88 2.96
CA TRP A 77 6.55 4.79 1.60
C TRP A 77 5.97 5.91 0.75
N ILE A 78 6.83 6.67 0.08
CA ILE A 78 6.47 7.90 -0.64
C ILE A 78 6.69 7.68 -2.14
N GLY A 79 5.58 7.66 -2.89
CA GLY A 79 5.58 7.67 -4.34
C GLY A 79 5.45 9.09 -4.91
N SER A 80 5.39 9.21 -6.23
CA SER A 80 5.28 10.51 -6.90
C SER A 80 3.96 11.24 -6.59
N ASP A 81 2.88 10.49 -6.42
CA ASP A 81 1.54 11.00 -6.16
C ASP A 81 0.81 10.25 -5.03
N PHE A 82 1.48 9.35 -4.30
CA PHE A 82 0.86 8.62 -3.19
C PHE A 82 1.79 8.49 -1.98
N LYS A 83 1.20 8.15 -0.83
CA LYS A 83 1.89 7.83 0.40
C LYS A 83 1.20 6.67 1.12
N ILE A 84 1.94 5.63 1.47
CA ILE A 84 1.43 4.47 2.21
C ILE A 84 2.15 4.39 3.54
N CYS A 85 1.44 4.40 4.66
CA CYS A 85 2.01 4.19 5.99
C CYS A 85 1.35 2.99 6.67
N ALA A 86 2.17 2.04 7.07
CA ALA A 86 1.76 0.79 7.68
C ALA A 86 2.67 0.47 8.88
N TRP A 87 2.06 0.21 10.04
CA TRP A 87 2.67 0.01 11.36
C TRP A 87 2.18 -1.27 12.03
#